data_AF-A0A7W5FWJ7-F1
#
_entry.id   AF-A0A7W5FWJ7-F1
#
_cell.length_a   1.000
_cell.length_b   1.000
_cell.length_c   1.000
_cell.angle_alpha   90.00
_cell.angle_beta   90.00
_cell.angle_gamma   90.00
#
_symmetry.space_group_name_H-M   'P 1'
#
loop_
_entity.id
_entity.type
_entity.pdbx_description
1 polymer ?
#
loop_
_entity_poly.entity_id
_entity_poly.type
_entity_poly.pdbx_seq_one_letter_code
_entity_poly.pdbx_strand_id
1 'polypeptide(L)'
;MPTPQDPVQLDMLFRHAEYQSMLNRIVKLEQDVTELKKDMEELKSAVNEIRSNYATKADLEELRAELYKTLMMLTWRFIGFNSLLVAVVYYVARNVH
;
A
#
# COMPACT_ATOMS: atom_id res chain seq x y z
N MET A 1 22.83 -4.77 68.88
CA MET A 1 21.38 -4.61 68.66
C MET A 1 21.20 -3.65 67.50
N PRO A 2 20.46 -3.98 66.44
CA PRO A 2 20.18 -3.01 65.38
C PRO A 2 19.29 -1.91 65.97
N THR A 3 19.68 -0.65 65.80
CA THR A 3 18.91 0.51 66.26
C THR A 3 17.54 0.53 65.58
N PRO A 4 16.45 0.85 66.30
CA PRO A 4 15.14 1.05 65.69
C PRO A 4 15.26 2.09 64.57
N GLN A 5 14.90 1.71 63.35
CA GLN A 5 14.89 2.62 62.20
C GLN A 5 13.85 3.72 62.51
N ASP A 6 14.32 4.97 62.58
CA ASP A 6 13.48 6.15 62.80
C ASP A 6 12.37 6.21 61.72
N PRO A 7 11.09 6.35 62.10
CA PRO A 7 9.97 6.40 61.15
C PRO A 7 10.13 7.44 60.03
N VAL A 8 10.88 8.53 60.26
CA VAL A 8 11.17 9.55 59.23
C VAL A 8 12.12 9.01 58.15
N GLN A 9 13.09 8.17 58.51
CA GLN A 9 14.00 7.56 57.54
C GLN A 9 13.28 6.56 56.64
N LEU A 10 12.32 5.83 57.21
CA LEU A 10 11.51 4.86 56.46
C LEU A 10 10.62 5.56 55.42
N ASP A 11 9.94 6.66 55.79
CA ASP A 11 9.14 7.48 54.86
C ASP A 11 9.99 8.05 53.72
N MET A 12 11.18 8.56 54.02
CA MET A 12 12.11 9.04 53.00
C MET A 12 12.53 7.93 52.02
N LEU A 13 12.86 6.74 52.51
CA LEU A 13 13.23 5.61 51.64
C LEU A 13 12.09 5.19 50.71
N PHE A 14 10.85 5.14 51.22
CA PHE A 14 9.68 4.83 50.39
C PHE A 14 9.47 5.87 49.28
N ARG A 15 9.52 7.16 49.61
CA ARG A 15 9.39 8.23 48.60
C ARG A 15 10.49 8.17 47.54
N HIS A 16 11.72 7.85 47.92
CA HIS A 16 12.81 7.66 46.94
C HIS A 16 12.52 6.47 46.02
N ALA A 17 12.04 5.35 46.56
CA ALA A 17 11.69 4.18 45.74
C ALA A 17 10.56 4.50 44.75
N GLU A 18 9.52 5.24 45.17
CA GLU A 18 8.43 5.68 44.30
C GLU A 18 8.92 6.63 43.21
N TYR A 19 9.78 7.59 43.56
CA TYR A 19 10.37 8.53 42.60
C TYR A 19 11.22 7.79 41.55
N GLN A 20 12.03 6.81 41.96
CA GLN A 20 12.81 5.98 41.04
C GLN A 20 11.92 5.13 40.14
N SER A 21 10.82 4.57 40.67
CA SER A 21 9.83 3.85 39.87
C SER A 21 9.17 4.76 38.82
N MET A 22 8.82 5.98 39.20
CA MET A 22 8.28 6.98 38.27
C MET A 22 9.29 7.35 37.19
N LEU A 23 10.55 7.60 37.54
CA LEU A 23 11.61 7.89 36.57
C LEU A 23 11.79 6.75 35.57
N ASN A 24 11.84 5.50 36.03
CA ASN A 24 11.94 4.34 35.15
C ASN A 24 10.76 4.23 34.17
N ARG A 25 9.54 4.55 34.62
CA ARG A 25 8.36 4.59 33.76
C ARG A 25 8.45 5.70 32.72
N ILE A 26 8.97 6.87 33.08
CA ILE A 26 9.18 7.99 32.14
C ILE A 26 10.20 7.59 31.08
N VAL A 27 11.35 7.02 31.48
CA VAL A 27 12.38 6.55 30.54
C VAL A 27 11.79 5.51 29.56
N LYS A 28 10.98 4.58 30.07
CA LYS A 28 10.32 3.60 29.20
C LYS A 28 9.36 4.26 28.21
N LEU A 29 8.56 5.23 28.65
CA LEU A 29 7.67 5.98 27.75
C LEU A 29 8.44 6.76 26.70
N GLU A 30 9.59 7.35 27.04
CA GLU A 30 10.45 8.04 26.08
C GLU A 30 11.02 7.07 25.03
N GLN A 31 11.38 5.85 25.44
CA GLN A 31 11.80 4.79 24.53
C GLN A 31 10.66 4.35 23.60
N ASP A 32 9.49 4.03 24.16
CA ASP A 32 8.30 3.63 23.40
C ASP A 32 7.89 4.72 22.39
N VAL A 33 7.94 6.00 22.78
CA VAL A 33 7.66 7.13 21.87
C VAL A 33 8.71 7.26 20.76
N THR A 34 9.97 6.96 21.06
CA THR A 34 11.05 6.99 20.07
C THR A 34 10.89 5.86 19.05
N GLU A 35 10.53 4.66 19.50
CA GLU A 35 10.22 3.52 18.63
C GLU A 35 9.00 3.81 17.75
N LEU A 36 7.91 4.31 18.33
CA LEU A 36 6.70 4.68 17.58
C LEU A 36 6.97 5.73 16.48
N LYS A 37 7.88 6.67 16.73
CA LYS A 37 8.28 7.65 15.71
C LYS A 37 9.00 6.98 14.54
N LYS A 38 9.88 6.03 14.83
CA LYS A 38 10.60 5.25 13.81
C LYS A 38 9.63 4.41 12.98
N ASP A 39 8.72 3.69 13.65
CA ASP A 39 7.69 2.89 12.97
C ASP A 39 6.80 3.75 12.07
N MET A 40 6.47 4.98 12.50
CA MET A 40 5.69 5.92 11.70
C MET A 40 6.46 6.41 10.45
N GLU A 41 7.77 6.61 10.55
CA GLU A 41 8.62 6.94 9.40
C GLU A 41 8.70 5.78 8.40
N GLU A 42 8.87 4.55 8.89
CA GLU A 42 8.86 3.34 8.06
C GLU A 42 7.51 3.14 7.36
N LEU A 43 6.39 3.29 8.09
CA LEU A 43 5.04 3.19 7.54
C LEU A 43 4.79 4.24 6.46
N LYS A 44 5.25 5.48 6.67
CA LYS A 44 5.14 6.55 5.67
C LYS A 44 5.92 6.21 4.40
N SER A 45 7.11 5.63 4.54
CA SER A 45 7.90 5.15 3.41
C SER A 45 7.16 4.03 2.65
N ALA A 46 6.66 3.02 3.36
CA ALA A 46 5.91 1.91 2.76
C ALA A 46 4.65 2.38 2.02
N VAL A 47 3.90 3.33 2.60
CA VAL A 47 2.71 3.91 1.95
C VAL A 47 3.08 4.68 0.68
N ASN A 48 4.20 5.41 0.68
CA ASN A 48 4.69 6.10 -0.52
C ASN A 48 5.12 5.11 -1.61
N GLU A 49 5.80 4.03 -1.23
CA GLU A 49 6.19 2.96 -2.16
C GLU A 49 4.98 2.28 -2.78
N ILE A 50 3.97 1.93 -1.96
CA ILE A 50 2.68 1.41 -2.45
C ILE A 50 2.11 2.41 -3.46
N ARG A 51 2.03 3.69 -3.09
CA ARG A 51 1.48 4.75 -3.96
C ARG A 51 2.19 4.89 -5.29
N SER A 52 3.51 4.68 -5.33
CA SER A 52 4.28 4.75 -6.56
C SER A 52 4.08 3.55 -7.48
N ASN A 53 3.64 2.40 -6.96
CA ASN A 53 3.61 1.14 -7.71
C ASN A 53 2.20 0.61 -8.01
N TYR A 54 1.15 1.11 -7.34
CA TYR A 54 -0.21 0.65 -7.61
C TYR A 54 -0.82 1.38 -8.82
N ALA A 55 -1.50 0.64 -9.69
CA ALA A 55 -2.35 1.23 -10.72
C ALA A 55 -3.66 1.72 -10.10
N THR A 56 -4.01 2.98 -10.36
CA THR A 56 -5.24 3.58 -9.85
C THR A 56 -6.46 3.02 -10.57
N LYS A 57 -7.64 3.25 -9.98
CA LYS A 57 -8.91 2.90 -10.63
C LYS A 57 -9.07 3.61 -11.99
N ALA A 58 -8.59 4.85 -12.10
CA ALA A 58 -8.62 5.62 -13.35
C ALA A 58 -7.73 4.96 -14.42
N ASP A 59 -6.51 4.56 -14.06
CA ASP A 59 -5.59 3.87 -14.98
C ASP A 59 -6.20 2.58 -15.53
N LEU A 60 -6.91 1.82 -14.67
CA LEU A 60 -7.61 0.61 -15.08
C LEU A 60 -8.83 0.89 -15.98
N GLU A 61 -9.56 1.97 -15.74
CA GLU A 61 -10.69 2.39 -16.60
C GLU A 61 -10.19 2.87 -17.96
N GLU A 62 -9.08 3.61 -18.01
CA GLU A 62 -8.42 4.02 -19.25
C GLU A 62 -7.94 2.81 -20.05
N LEU A 63 -7.22 1.88 -19.42
CA LEU A 63 -6.76 0.64 -20.07
C LEU A 63 -7.94 -0.17 -20.63
N ARG A 64 -9.05 -0.28 -19.89
CA ARG A 64 -10.27 -0.93 -20.38
C ARG A 64 -10.81 -0.24 -21.63
N ALA A 65 -10.89 1.09 -21.63
CA ALA A 65 -11.38 1.85 -22.78
C ALA A 65 -10.48 1.65 -24.01
N GLU A 66 -9.16 1.65 -23.84
CA GLU A 66 -8.19 1.39 -24.91
C GLU A 66 -8.32 -0.03 -25.47
N LEU A 67 -8.50 -1.02 -24.60
CA LEU A 67 -8.73 -2.41 -25.01
C LEU A 67 -10.03 -2.54 -25.83
N TYR A 68 -11.15 -1.96 -25.36
CA TYR A 68 -12.40 -1.97 -26.11
C TYR A 68 -12.25 -1.31 -27.48
N LYS A 69 -11.58 -0.15 -27.53
CA LYS A 69 -11.32 0.57 -28.79
C LYS A 69 -10.50 -0.27 -29.77
N THR A 70 -9.44 -0.91 -29.27
CA THR A 70 -8.54 -1.74 -30.09
C THR A 70 -9.25 -2.98 -30.61
N LEU A 71 -10.01 -3.68 -29.75
CA LEU A 71 -10.81 -4.84 -30.14
C LEU A 71 -11.87 -4.49 -31.18
N MET A 72 -12.61 -3.39 -30.96
CA MET A 72 -13.61 -2.91 -31.92
C MET A 72 -12.97 -2.62 -33.28
N MET A 73 -11.80 -1.96 -33.29
CA MET A 73 -11.08 -1.67 -34.53
C MET A 73 -10.61 -2.94 -35.24
N LEU A 74 -10.07 -3.92 -34.50
CA LEU A 74 -9.69 -5.21 -35.06
C LEU A 74 -10.89 -5.93 -35.68
N THR A 75 -12.06 -5.91 -35.03
CA THR A 75 -13.31 -6.47 -35.57
C THR A 75 -13.66 -5.86 -36.92
N TRP A 76 -13.64 -4.51 -37.05
CA TRP A 76 -13.91 -3.85 -38.33
C TRP A 76 -12.91 -4.22 -39.42
N ARG A 77 -11.63 -4.34 -39.08
CA ARG A 77 -10.60 -4.79 -40.03
C ARG A 77 -10.89 -6.20 -40.52
N PHE A 78 -11.23 -7.13 -39.63
CA PHE A 78 -11.59 -8.49 -40.02
C PHE A 78 -12.83 -8.54 -40.89
N ILE A 79 -13.87 -7.77 -40.56
CA ILE A 79 -15.07 -7.66 -41.40
C ILE A 79 -14.70 -7.16 -42.80
N GLY A 80 -13.88 -6.12 -42.89
CA GLY A 80 -13.39 -5.59 -44.18
C GLY A 80 -12.63 -6.63 -45.01
N PHE A 81 -11.70 -7.36 -44.39
CA PHE A 81 -10.96 -8.43 -45.05
C PHE A 81 -11.88 -9.59 -45.50
N ASN A 82 -12.83 -10.02 -44.66
CA ASN A 82 -13.76 -11.08 -45.02
C ASN A 82 -14.67 -10.67 -46.19
N SER A 83 -15.15 -9.43 -46.22
CA SER A 83 -15.93 -8.90 -47.34
C SER A 83 -15.13 -8.91 -48.65
N LEU A 84 -13.85 -8.57 -48.61
CA LEU A 84 -12.96 -8.67 -49.77
C LEU A 84 -12.82 -10.13 -50.25
N LEU A 85 -12.60 -11.08 -49.33
CA LEU A 85 -12.50 -12.49 -49.67
C LEU A 85 -13.76 -13.00 -50.36
N VAL A 86 -14.96 -12.66 -49.85
CA VAL A 86 -16.24 -13.02 -50.46
C VAL A 86 -16.36 -12.43 -51.88
N ALA A 87 -15.97 -11.16 -52.07
CA ALA A 87 -15.99 -10.53 -53.39
C ALA A 87 -15.06 -11.23 -54.39
N VAL A 88 -13.85 -11.62 -53.95
CA VAL A 88 -12.90 -12.38 -54.78
C VAL A 88 -13.47 -13.74 -55.17
N VAL A 89 -14.03 -14.49 -54.21
CA VAL A 89 -14.66 -15.79 -54.48
C VAL A 89 -15.80 -15.65 -55.49
N TYR A 90 -16.68 -14.65 -55.30
CA TYR A 90 -17.77 -14.37 -56.22
C TYR A 90 -17.27 -14.05 -57.64
N TYR A 91 -16.23 -13.22 -57.76
CA TYR A 91 -15.63 -12.88 -59.05
C TYR A 91 -15.08 -14.13 -59.75
N VAL A 92 -14.30 -14.97 -59.07
CA VAL A 92 -13.75 -16.19 -59.69
C VAL A 92 -14.87 -17.13 -60.15
N ALA A 93 -15.88 -17.38 -59.32
CA ALA A 93 -17.02 -18.22 -59.68
C ALA A 93 -17.82 -17.69 -60.88
N ARG A 94 -17.90 -16.36 -61.04
CA ARG A 94 -18.59 -15.70 -62.15
C ARG A 94 -17.80 -15.71 -63.47
N ASN A 95 -16.47 -15.63 -63.40
CA ASN A 95 -15.59 -15.49 -64.58
C ASN A 95 -15.01 -16.83 -65.07
N VAL A 96 -15.12 -17.91 -64.30
CA VAL A 96 -14.70 -19.26 -64.69
C VAL A 96 -15.83 -20.09 -65.32
N HIS A 97 -17.05 -19.53 -65.37
CA HIS A 97 -18.20 -20.03 -66.12
C HIS A 97 -18.44 -19.15 -67.34
#